data_AF-A0A2V8LBX3-F1
#
_entry.id   AF-A0A2V8LBX3-F1
#
_cell.length_a   1.000
_cell.length_b   1.000
_cell.length_c   1.000
_cell.angle_alpha   90.00
_cell.angle_beta   90.00
_cell.angle_gamma   90.00
#
_symmetry.space_group_name_H-M   'P 1'
#
loop_
_entity.id
_entity.type
_entity.pdbx_description
1 polymer ?
#
loop_
_entity_poly.entity_id
_entity_poly.type
_entity_poly.pdbx_seq_one_letter_code
_entity_poly.pdbx_strand_id
1 'polypeptide(L)'
;MFRFLRFAALAVLASSILALPYLKSSAVSSNPTVRVIVALRDDPGAVYEARIEKSGGSVTTDQLQAYRSQLSVKQDQFLSALSSKGVTFSVVSRNIKNFDGSLAATVPLRYTLVYNGMAVDVPYSAVDSIRTMS
;
A
#
# COMPACT_ATOMS: atom_id res chain seq x y z
N MET A 1 -60.54 19.61 5.02
CA MET A 1 -59.29 19.15 4.38
C MET A 1 -57.99 19.62 5.07
N PHE A 2 -58.03 20.57 6.04
CA PHE A 2 -56.82 21.06 6.74
C PHE A 2 -56.40 20.29 8.00
N ARG A 3 -57.26 19.41 8.56
CA ARG A 3 -56.97 18.63 9.77
C ARG A 3 -56.04 17.44 9.50
N PHE A 4 -56.27 16.72 8.41
CA PHE A 4 -55.40 15.61 7.99
C PHE A 4 -53.98 16.06 7.65
N LEU A 5 -53.82 17.29 7.15
CA LEU A 5 -52.52 17.87 6.84
C LEU A 5 -51.66 18.10 8.10
N ARG A 6 -52.28 18.43 9.23
CA ARG A 6 -51.57 18.63 10.52
C ARG A 6 -51.08 17.31 11.12
N PHE A 7 -51.87 16.25 10.99
CA PHE A 7 -51.47 14.91 11.46
C PHE A 7 -50.41 14.27 10.56
N ALA A 8 -50.48 14.50 9.24
CA ALA A 8 -49.44 14.07 8.31
C ALA A 8 -48.09 14.78 8.59
N ALA A 9 -48.11 16.08 8.88
CA ALA A 9 -46.89 16.82 9.21
C ALA A 9 -46.21 16.31 10.49
N LEU A 10 -46.99 15.98 11.53
CA LEU A 10 -46.47 15.42 12.78
C LEU A 10 -45.89 14.01 12.60
N ALA A 11 -46.52 13.17 11.76
CA ALA A 11 -46.04 11.83 11.47
C ALA A 11 -44.69 11.85 10.70
N VAL A 12 -44.51 12.79 9.77
CA VAL A 12 -43.26 12.98 9.04
C VAL A 12 -42.15 13.47 9.98
N LEU A 13 -42.43 14.40 10.88
CA LEU A 13 -41.47 14.88 11.88
C LEU A 13 -41.03 13.77 12.84
N ALA A 14 -41.98 12.96 13.35
CA ALA A 14 -41.67 11.86 14.26
C ALA A 14 -40.82 10.77 13.58
N SER A 15 -41.17 10.38 12.34
CA SER A 15 -40.41 9.38 11.59
C SER A 15 -38.99 9.85 11.22
N SER A 16 -38.80 11.15 10.99
CA SER A 16 -37.47 11.74 10.75
C SER A 16 -36.55 11.62 11.97
N ILE A 17 -37.09 11.81 13.18
CA ILE A 17 -36.33 11.76 14.43
C ILE A 17 -35.92 10.32 14.77
N LEU A 18 -36.80 9.34 14.52
CA LEU A 18 -36.50 7.92 14.75
C LEU A 18 -35.46 7.34 13.78
N ALA A 19 -35.20 7.99 12.64
CA ALA A 19 -34.18 7.56 11.68
C ALA A 19 -32.76 8.05 12.03
N LEU A 20 -32.61 9.06 12.90
CA LEU A 20 -31.32 9.63 13.31
C LEU A 20 -30.32 8.61 13.90
N PRO A 21 -30.68 7.67 14.80
CA PRO A 21 -29.71 6.70 15.34
C PRO A 21 -29.21 5.68 14.31
N TYR A 22 -29.85 5.58 13.15
CA TYR A 22 -29.41 4.69 12.05
C TYR A 22 -28.47 5.39 11.06
N LEU A 23 -28.29 6.71 11.17
CA LEU A 23 -27.28 7.46 10.42
C LEU A 23 -25.91 7.25 11.07
N LYS A 24 -25.29 6.10 10.78
CA LYS A 24 -23.88 5.90 11.11
C LYS A 24 -23.04 6.83 10.26
N SER A 25 -22.53 7.90 10.87
CA SER A 25 -21.50 8.74 10.26
C SER A 25 -20.20 7.94 10.17
N SER A 26 -19.86 7.48 8.96
CA SER A 26 -18.51 7.00 8.67
C SER A 26 -17.61 8.21 8.51
N ALA A 27 -17.16 8.77 9.63
CA ALA A 27 -16.08 9.74 9.60
C ALA A 27 -14.80 9.01 9.14
N VAL A 28 -14.46 9.14 7.85
CA VAL A 28 -13.15 8.75 7.35
C VAL A 28 -12.16 9.74 7.96
N SER A 29 -11.42 9.32 8.99
CA SER A 29 -10.26 10.08 9.45
C SER A 29 -9.29 10.18 8.27
N SER A 30 -9.18 11.34 7.66
CA SER A 30 -8.13 11.63 6.67
C SER A 30 -6.80 11.75 7.41
N ASN A 31 -6.26 10.62 7.88
CA ASN A 31 -4.90 10.60 8.38
C ASN A 31 -3.99 10.99 7.20
N PRO A 32 -3.17 12.04 7.33
CA PRO A 32 -2.30 12.45 6.25
C PRO A 32 -1.39 11.27 5.88
N THR A 33 -1.49 10.85 4.61
CA THR A 33 -0.61 9.83 4.05
C THR A 33 0.70 10.48 3.67
N VAL A 34 1.80 9.79 3.98
CA VAL A 34 3.15 10.17 3.58
C VAL A 34 3.74 9.07 2.73
N ARG A 35 4.54 9.48 1.75
CA ARG A 35 5.31 8.56 0.92
C ARG A 35 6.63 8.26 1.60
N VAL A 36 6.88 6.99 1.87
CA VAL A 36 8.15 6.52 2.41
C VAL A 36 8.79 5.51 1.47
N ILE A 37 10.11 5.46 1.48
CA ILE A 37 10.86 4.37 0.86
C ILE A 37 11.29 3.44 1.99
N VAL A 38 10.79 2.21 1.96
CA VAL A 38 11.17 1.18 2.93
C VAL A 38 12.33 0.39 2.36
N ALA A 39 13.47 0.41 3.05
CA ALA A 39 14.62 -0.46 2.78
C ALA A 39 14.45 -1.76 3.59
N LEU A 40 14.72 -2.91 3.00
CA LEU A 40 14.81 -4.17 3.75
C LEU A 40 16.29 -4.58 3.90
N ARG A 41 16.60 -5.34 4.95
CA ARG A 41 17.98 -5.64 5.37
C ARG A 41 18.78 -6.53 4.42
N ASP A 42 18.10 -7.38 3.66
CA ASP A 42 18.80 -8.29 2.75
C ASP A 42 19.50 -7.52 1.64
N ASP A 43 20.65 -8.03 1.21
CA ASP A 43 21.41 -7.44 0.13
C ASP A 43 20.61 -7.37 -1.18
N PRO A 44 20.76 -6.29 -1.95
CA PRO A 44 20.19 -6.23 -3.29
C PRO A 44 20.93 -7.16 -4.26
N GLY A 45 20.28 -7.53 -5.37
CA GLY A 45 20.81 -8.51 -6.32
C GLY A 45 22.23 -8.22 -6.84
N ALA A 46 22.56 -6.96 -7.09
CA ALA A 46 23.88 -6.54 -7.56
C ALA A 46 24.96 -6.76 -6.50
N VAL A 47 24.64 -6.58 -5.21
CA VAL A 47 25.59 -6.84 -4.11
C VAL A 47 25.76 -8.35 -3.91
N TYR A 48 24.68 -9.13 -4.05
CA TYR A 48 24.74 -10.58 -4.06
C TYR A 48 25.64 -11.13 -5.17
N GLU A 49 25.46 -10.64 -6.41
CA GLU A 49 26.27 -10.99 -7.57
C GLU A 49 27.74 -10.62 -7.37
N ALA A 50 28.02 -9.36 -7.03
CA ALA A 50 29.38 -8.88 -6.79
C ALA A 50 30.09 -9.64 -5.67
N ARG A 51 29.37 -10.07 -4.62
CA ARG A 51 29.95 -10.90 -3.55
C ARG A 51 30.38 -12.27 -4.07
N ILE A 52 29.56 -12.91 -4.90
CA ILE A 52 29.88 -14.24 -5.46
C ILE A 52 31.05 -14.13 -6.44
N GLU A 53 31.05 -13.13 -7.30
CA GLU A 53 32.17 -12.84 -8.21
C GLU A 53 33.48 -12.59 -7.45
N LYS A 54 33.42 -11.81 -6.36
CA LYS A 54 34.58 -11.57 -5.50
C LYS A 54 35.10 -12.86 -4.85
N SER A 55 34.25 -13.85 -4.62
CA SER A 55 34.64 -15.17 -4.11
C SER A 55 35.14 -16.15 -5.18
N GLY A 56 35.27 -15.70 -6.44
CA GLY A 56 35.72 -16.53 -7.56
C GLY A 56 34.62 -17.35 -8.24
N GLY A 57 33.36 -17.09 -7.90
CA GLY A 57 32.20 -17.69 -8.57
C GLY A 57 31.63 -16.82 -9.68
N SER A 58 30.52 -17.27 -10.28
CA SER A 58 29.73 -16.49 -11.22
C SER A 58 28.25 -16.73 -10.97
N VAL A 59 27.42 -15.72 -11.18
CA VAL A 59 25.95 -15.83 -11.07
C VAL A 59 25.36 -15.79 -12.48
N THR A 60 24.55 -16.78 -12.84
CA THR A 60 23.82 -16.74 -14.10
C THR A 60 22.63 -15.77 -14.01
N THR A 61 22.15 -15.29 -15.16
CA THR A 61 20.94 -14.44 -15.22
C THR A 61 19.75 -15.09 -14.51
N ASP A 62 19.55 -16.40 -14.68
CA ASP A 62 18.46 -17.14 -14.03
C ASP A 62 18.62 -17.20 -12.52
N GLN A 63 19.84 -17.38 -12.01
CA GLN A 63 20.13 -17.35 -10.57
C GLN A 63 19.89 -15.96 -9.99
N LEU A 64 20.34 -14.91 -10.68
CA LEU A 64 20.08 -13.53 -10.26
C LEU A 64 18.58 -13.22 -10.25
N GLN A 65 17.85 -13.65 -11.27
CA GLN A 65 16.40 -13.47 -11.35
C GLN A 65 15.66 -14.25 -10.25
N ALA A 66 16.11 -15.46 -9.93
CA ALA A 66 15.57 -16.25 -8.82
C ALA A 66 15.80 -15.57 -7.47
N TYR A 67 17.03 -15.08 -7.24
CA TYR A 67 17.36 -14.31 -6.02
C TYR A 67 16.49 -13.06 -5.89
N ARG A 68 16.32 -12.31 -6.97
CA ARG A 68 15.45 -11.13 -6.99
C ARG A 68 13.99 -11.45 -6.74
N SER A 69 13.51 -12.59 -7.24
CA SER A 69 12.15 -13.08 -6.96
C SER A 69 11.99 -13.42 -5.47
N GLN A 70 13.01 -14.00 -4.84
CA GLN A 70 13.02 -14.23 -3.40
C GLN A 70 12.96 -12.92 -2.59
N LEU A 71 13.69 -11.88 -3.00
CA LEU A 71 13.57 -10.55 -2.38
C LEU A 71 12.15 -10.00 -2.50
N SER A 72 11.50 -10.14 -3.66
CA SER A 72 10.09 -9.75 -3.83
C SER A 72 9.17 -10.49 -2.87
N VAL A 73 9.34 -11.80 -2.68
CA VAL A 73 8.53 -12.57 -1.70
C VAL A 73 8.72 -12.03 -0.28
N LYS A 74 9.94 -11.69 0.12
CA LYS A 74 10.20 -11.07 1.44
C LYS A 74 9.56 -9.69 1.59
N GLN A 75 9.56 -8.91 0.51
CA GLN A 75 8.84 -7.64 0.46
C GLN A 75 7.32 -7.86 0.63
N ASP A 76 6.74 -8.89 0.03
CA ASP A 76 5.33 -9.24 0.24
C ASP A 76 5.06 -9.64 1.69
N GLN A 77 5.95 -10.43 2.30
CA GLN A 77 5.86 -10.78 3.72
C GLN A 77 5.89 -9.55 4.64
N PHE A 78 6.75 -8.57 4.34
CA PHE A 78 6.77 -7.30 5.06
C PHE A 78 5.43 -6.55 4.94
N LEU A 79 4.87 -6.46 3.73
CA LEU A 79 3.58 -5.81 3.50
C LEU A 79 2.44 -6.55 4.21
N SER A 80 2.44 -7.88 4.19
CA SER A 80 1.49 -8.70 4.97
C SER A 80 1.61 -8.44 6.47
N ALA A 81 2.84 -8.28 6.99
CA ALA A 81 3.07 -7.95 8.39
C ALA A 81 2.62 -6.52 8.75
N LEU A 82 2.69 -5.56 7.84
CA LEU A 82 2.10 -4.23 8.05
C LEU A 82 0.58 -4.31 8.12
N SER A 83 -0.03 -5.04 7.19
CA SER A 83 -1.48 -5.25 7.15
C SER A 83 -1.98 -5.92 8.44
N SER A 84 -1.27 -6.94 8.94
CA SER A 84 -1.65 -7.63 10.18
C SER A 84 -1.53 -6.75 11.43
N LYS A 85 -0.71 -5.69 11.38
CA LYS A 85 -0.65 -4.65 12.42
C LYS A 85 -1.70 -3.54 12.25
N GLY A 86 -2.63 -3.69 11.29
CA GLY A 86 -3.69 -2.72 11.03
C GLY A 86 -3.22 -1.47 10.28
N VAL A 87 -2.02 -1.48 9.70
CA VAL A 87 -1.52 -0.34 8.91
C VAL A 87 -2.10 -0.43 7.51
N THR A 88 -2.96 0.52 7.15
CA THR A 88 -3.37 0.71 5.75
C THR A 88 -2.18 1.23 4.94
N PHE A 89 -1.94 0.67 3.75
CA PHE A 89 -0.87 1.13 2.88
C PHE A 89 -1.26 0.98 1.40
N SER A 90 -0.54 1.70 0.55
CA SER A 90 -0.59 1.51 -0.90
C SER A 90 0.83 1.48 -1.47
N VAL A 91 1.15 0.46 -2.28
CA VAL A 91 2.43 0.41 -2.98
C VAL A 91 2.38 1.39 -4.15
N VAL A 92 3.29 2.35 -4.16
CA VAL A 92 3.36 3.38 -5.18
C VAL A 92 3.64 2.71 -6.52
N SER A 93 2.91 3.10 -7.56
CA SER A 93 3.07 2.56 -8.90
C SER A 93 3.27 3.67 -9.93
N ARG A 94 3.87 3.32 -11.07
CA ARG A 94 4.05 4.20 -12.22
C ARG A 94 3.37 3.59 -13.44
N ASN A 95 2.64 4.43 -14.17
CA ASN A 95 2.08 4.06 -15.45
C ASN A 95 3.16 4.21 -16.52
N ILE A 96 3.38 3.13 -17.28
CA ILE A 96 4.23 3.10 -18.46
C ILE A 96 3.32 3.24 -19.66
N LYS A 97 3.64 4.20 -20.54
CA LYS A 97 2.88 4.46 -21.77
C LYS A 97 3.60 3.85 -22.97
N ASN A 98 2.82 3.41 -23.96
CA ASN A 98 3.30 3.08 -25.29
C ASN A 98 3.73 4.35 -26.05
N PHE A 99 4.39 4.18 -27.20
CA PHE A 99 4.79 5.30 -28.06
C PHE A 99 3.60 6.11 -28.60
N ASP A 100 2.40 5.51 -28.65
CA ASP A 100 1.15 6.16 -29.04
C ASP A 100 0.45 6.90 -27.88
N GLY A 101 1.03 6.88 -26.68
CA GLY A 101 0.48 7.51 -25.47
C GLY A 101 -0.54 6.67 -24.69
N SER A 102 -0.95 5.50 -25.19
CA SER A 102 -1.82 4.56 -24.47
C SER A 102 -1.12 3.92 -23.28
N LEU A 103 -1.89 3.47 -22.27
CA LEU A 103 -1.33 2.78 -21.11
C LEU A 103 -0.85 1.38 -21.50
N ALA A 104 0.46 1.13 -21.39
CA ALA A 104 1.07 -0.16 -21.66
C ALA A 104 1.05 -1.07 -20.42
N ALA A 105 1.44 -0.50 -19.28
CA ALA A 105 1.54 -1.24 -18.02
C ALA A 105 1.50 -0.29 -16.81
N THR A 106 1.16 -0.85 -15.65
CA THR A 106 1.33 -0.19 -14.35
C THR A 106 2.34 -1.00 -13.55
N VAL A 107 3.48 -0.38 -13.22
CA VAL A 107 4.59 -1.05 -12.53
C VAL A 107 4.70 -0.55 -11.10
N PRO A 108 4.63 -1.44 -10.08
CA PRO A 108 4.86 -1.05 -8.71
C PRO A 108 6.33 -0.66 -8.51
N LEU A 109 6.58 0.39 -7.75
CA LEU A 109 7.92 0.88 -7.41
C LEU A 109 8.56 0.00 -6.34
N ARG A 110 8.96 -1.20 -6.78
CA ARG A 110 9.68 -2.20 -6.00
C ARG A 110 11.04 -2.44 -6.63
N TYR A 111 12.07 -2.42 -5.80
CA TYR A 111 13.46 -2.51 -6.22
C TYR A 111 14.07 -3.77 -5.64
N THR A 112 14.78 -4.52 -6.48
CA THR A 112 15.46 -5.77 -6.09
C THR A 112 16.88 -5.90 -6.65
N LEU A 113 17.29 -5.04 -7.59
CA LEU A 113 18.61 -5.13 -8.25
C LEU A 113 19.69 -4.35 -7.51
N VAL A 114 19.58 -3.03 -7.50
CA VAL A 114 20.59 -2.11 -6.92
C VAL A 114 20.19 -1.69 -5.50
N TYR A 115 18.91 -1.80 -5.20
CA TYR A 115 18.32 -1.46 -3.91
C TYR A 115 17.29 -2.53 -3.57
N ASN A 116 17.19 -2.90 -2.30
CA ASN A 116 16.15 -3.82 -1.81
C ASN A 116 15.13 -3.01 -1.01
N GLY A 117 14.06 -2.61 -1.69
CA GLY A 117 13.04 -1.80 -1.04
C GLY A 117 11.87 -1.43 -1.93
N MET A 118 10.95 -0.67 -1.37
CA MET A 118 9.71 -0.29 -2.05
C MET A 118 9.21 1.08 -1.61
N ALA A 119 8.59 1.80 -2.53
CA ALA A 119 7.90 3.05 -2.22
C ALA A 119 6.46 2.75 -1.80
N VAL A 120 6.07 3.24 -0.63
CA VAL A 120 4.77 2.96 -0.02
C VAL A 120 4.17 4.26 0.50
N ASP A 121 2.89 4.47 0.22
CA ASP A 121 2.08 5.51 0.84
C ASP A 121 1.42 4.92 2.10
N VAL A 122 1.68 5.53 3.26
CA VAL A 122 1.25 5.05 4.59
C VAL A 122 0.76 6.22 5.44
N PRO A 123 -0.11 6.02 6.45
CA PRO A 123 -0.41 7.03 7.45
C PRO A 123 0.86 7.51 8.15
N TYR A 124 0.98 8.81 8.40
CA TYR A 124 2.14 9.37 9.12
C TYR A 124 2.42 8.69 10.47
N SER A 125 1.37 8.31 11.19
CA SER A 125 1.47 7.58 12.47
C SER A 125 2.11 6.19 12.36
N ALA A 126 2.20 5.61 11.16
CA ALA A 126 2.77 4.28 10.95
C ALA A 126 4.28 4.30 10.70
N VAL A 127 4.90 5.47 10.51
CA VAL A 127 6.32 5.59 10.10
C VAL A 127 7.28 4.97 11.13
N ASP A 128 7.07 5.23 12.42
CA ASP A 128 7.95 4.66 13.46
C ASP A 128 7.77 3.15 13.61
N SER A 129 6.53 2.67 13.48
CA SER A 129 6.23 1.22 13.46
C SER A 129 6.94 0.53 12.29
N ILE A 130 6.92 1.13 11.10
CA ILE A 130 7.63 0.64 9.91
C ILE A 130 9.13 0.56 10.13
N ARG A 131 9.74 1.58 10.76
CA ARG A 131 11.17 1.62 11.06
C ARG A 131 11.64 0.45 11.93
N THR A 132 10.80 -0.02 12.85
CA THR A 132 11.15 -1.16 13.73
C THR A 132 11.03 -2.53 13.05
N MET A 133 10.37 -2.59 11.89
CA MET A 133 10.12 -3.84 11.14
C MET A 133 11.07 -4.03 9.95
N SER A 134 11.75 -2.96 9.54
CA SER A 134 12.76 -2.96 8.48
C SER A 134 14.17 -3.11 9.07
#